data_AF-A0A5M3MSW3-F1
#
_entry.id   AF-A0A5M3MSW3-F1
#
_cell.length_a   1.000
_cell.length_b   1.000
_cell.length_c   1.000
_cell.angle_alpha   90.00
_cell.angle_beta   90.00
_cell.angle_gamma   90.00
#
_symmetry.space_group_name_H-M   'P 1'
#
loop_
_entity.id
_entity.type
_entity.pdbx_description
1 polymer ?
#
loop_
_entity_poly.entity_id
_entity_poly.type
_entity_poly.pdbx_seq_one_letter_code
_entity_poly.pdbx_strand_id
1 'polypeptide(L)'
;VASRYFILPMSAAGVGSLIGAVRGSRLAGLRFLAENAHRPPTTIRGWYLYNKTKNYRRMAAALKTGGVDALRLGLIGLVWVVIE
;
A
#
# COMPACT_ATOMS: atom_id res chain seq x y z
N VAL A 1 25.35 13.57 15.50
CA VAL A 1 24.31 12.94 16.36
C VAL A 1 22.89 13.34 15.95
N ALA A 2 22.59 14.60 15.61
CA ALA A 2 21.24 15.02 15.21
C ALA A 2 20.69 14.36 13.91
N SER A 3 21.56 14.00 12.97
CA SER A 3 21.15 13.44 11.66
C SER A 3 20.45 12.08 11.74
N ARG A 4 20.82 11.22 12.71
CA ARG A 4 20.22 9.87 12.89
C ARG A 4 18.77 9.90 13.36
N TYR A 5 18.39 10.89 14.18
CA TYR A 5 17.01 11.10 14.64
C TYR A 5 16.04 11.40 13.50
N PHE A 6 16.55 11.88 12.37
CA PHE A 6 15.75 12.19 11.20
C PHE A 6 15.85 11.12 10.11
N ILE A 7 17.07 10.67 9.78
CA ILE A 7 17.30 9.75 8.65
C ILE A 7 16.67 8.37 8.91
N LEU A 8 16.82 7.81 10.12
CA LEU A 8 16.36 6.45 10.40
C LEU A 8 14.83 6.34 10.39
N PRO A 9 14.05 7.20 11.07
CA PRO A 9 12.59 7.13 10.99
C PRO A 9 12.03 7.44 9.61
N MET A 10 12.63 8.41 8.90
CA MET A 10 12.16 8.80 7.56
C MET A 10 12.41 7.69 6.53
N SER A 11 13.58 7.06 6.57
CA SER A 11 13.88 5.91 5.70
C SER A 11 13.02 4.70 6.05
N ALA A 12 12.82 4.41 7.35
CA ALA A 12 11.93 3.34 7.81
C ALA A 12 10.48 3.56 7.37
N ALA A 13 9.97 4.79 7.47
CA ALA A 13 8.65 5.16 6.99
C ALA A 13 8.53 5.03 5.46
N GLY A 14 9.55 5.46 4.71
CA GLY A 14 9.60 5.29 3.25
C GLY A 14 9.52 3.83 2.82
N VAL A 15 10.35 2.97 3.43
CA VAL A 15 10.33 1.52 3.17
C VAL A 15 8.99 0.90 3.60
N GLY A 16 8.47 1.28 4.76
CA GLY A 16 7.16 0.84 5.25
C GLY A 16 6.03 1.19 4.29
N SER A 17 6.06 2.40 3.73
CA SER A 17 5.09 2.84 2.72
C SER A 17 5.09 1.95 1.48
N LEU A 18 6.26 1.67 0.91
CA LEU A 18 6.40 0.83 -0.29
C LEU A 18 5.90 -0.59 -0.02
N ILE A 19 6.31 -1.16 1.11
CA ILE A 19 5.90 -2.49 1.53
C ILE A 19 4.37 -2.56 1.70
N GLY A 20 3.80 -1.62 2.45
CA GLY A 20 2.36 -1.56 2.70
C GLY A 20 1.58 -1.36 1.41
N ALA A 21 2.04 -0.48 0.51
CA ALA A 21 1.40 -0.21 -0.76
C ALA A 21 1.33 -1.44 -1.68
N VAL A 22 2.44 -2.19 -1.80
CA VAL A 22 2.50 -3.42 -2.60
C VAL A 22 1.59 -4.50 -2.01
N ARG A 23 1.62 -4.72 -0.70
CA ARG A 23 0.77 -5.72 -0.03
C ARG A 23 -0.71 -5.38 -0.19
N GLY A 24 -1.10 -4.14 0.10
CA GLY A 24 -2.48 -3.68 0.03
C GLY A 24 -3.05 -3.71 -1.38
N SER A 25 -2.28 -3.25 -2.37
CA SER A 25 -2.70 -3.31 -3.78
C SER A 25 -2.87 -4.75 -4.28
N ARG A 26 -1.98 -5.67 -3.91
CA ARG A 26 -2.09 -7.09 -4.28
C ARG A 26 -3.36 -7.69 -3.68
N LEU A 27 -3.59 -7.48 -2.38
CA LEU A 27 -4.75 -8.00 -1.68
C LEU A 27 -6.07 -7.47 -2.24
N ALA A 28 -6.17 -6.15 -2.47
CA ALA A 28 -7.37 -5.55 -3.06
C ALA A 28 -7.62 -6.06 -4.50
N GLY A 29 -6.55 -6.30 -5.25
CA GLY A 29 -6.65 -6.92 -6.57
C GLY A 29 -7.20 -8.34 -6.52
N LEU A 30 -6.66 -9.18 -5.63
CA LEU A 30 -7.13 -10.57 -5.46
C LEU A 30 -8.59 -10.61 -4.99
N ARG A 31 -8.97 -9.74 -4.05
CA ARG A 31 -10.38 -9.59 -3.61
C ARG A 31 -11.29 -9.19 -4.76
N PHE A 32 -10.91 -8.19 -5.57
CA PHE A 32 -11.68 -7.79 -6.74
C PHE A 32 -11.85 -8.94 -7.76
N LEU A 33 -10.79 -9.72 -7.99
CA LEU A 33 -10.85 -10.88 -8.88
C LEU A 33 -11.79 -11.96 -8.31
N ALA A 34 -11.71 -12.24 -7.02
CA ALA A 34 -12.59 -13.21 -6.35
C ALA A 34 -14.07 -12.77 -6.41
N GLU A 35 -14.35 -11.51 -6.09
CA GLU A 35 -15.70 -10.93 -6.16
C GLU A 35 -16.28 -10.98 -7.58
N ASN A 36 -15.45 -10.88 -8.62
CA ASN A 36 -15.89 -10.81 -10.01
C ASN A 36 -15.58 -12.05 -10.84
N ALA A 37 -15.15 -13.16 -10.23
CA ALA A 37 -14.80 -14.39 -10.95
C ALA A 37 -15.97 -14.92 -11.80
N HIS A 38 -17.20 -14.67 -11.34
CA HIS A 38 -18.45 -15.07 -12.01
C HIS A 38 -18.99 -14.03 -13.01
N ARG A 39 -18.37 -12.85 -13.16
CA ARG A 39 -18.81 -11.77 -14.05
C ARG A 39 -17.69 -11.32 -15.00
N PRO A 40 -17.22 -12.19 -15.91
CA PRO A 40 -16.22 -11.79 -16.88
C PRO A 40 -16.79 -10.73 -17.84
N PRO A 41 -16.02 -9.71 -18.22
CA PRO A 41 -16.47 -8.72 -19.20
C PRO A 41 -16.63 -9.36 -20.58
N THR A 42 -17.78 -9.16 -21.22
CA THR A 42 -18.10 -9.70 -22.55
C THR A 42 -17.90 -8.67 -23.68
N THR A 43 -17.79 -7.39 -23.34
CA THR A 43 -17.61 -6.28 -24.30
C THR A 43 -16.27 -5.59 -24.08
N ILE A 44 -15.71 -5.00 -25.14
CA ILE A 44 -14.45 -4.23 -25.07
C ILE A 44 -14.55 -3.08 -24.06
N ARG A 45 -15.67 -2.34 -24.09
CA ARG A 45 -15.94 -1.26 -23.12
C ARG A 45 -16.03 -1.79 -21.70
N GLY A 46 -16.68 -2.95 -21.51
CA GLY A 46 -16.75 -3.63 -20.21
C GLY A 46 -15.37 -4.02 -19.69
N TRP A 47 -14.48 -4.51 -20.55
CA TRP A 47 -13.10 -4.86 -20.19
C TRP A 47 -12.30 -3.65 -19.70
N TYR A 48 -12.44 -2.50 -20.38
CA TYR A 48 -11.80 -1.26 -19.95
C TYR A 48 -12.31 -0.79 -18.58
N LEU A 49 -13.63 -0.72 -18.40
CA LEU A 49 -14.24 -0.31 -17.13
C LEU A 49 -13.88 -1.26 -15.99
N TYR A 50 -13.86 -2.56 -16.26
CA TYR A 50 -13.44 -3.59 -15.30
C TYR A 50 -12.01 -3.33 -14.79
N ASN A 51 -11.06 -3.10 -15.70
CA ASN A 51 -9.68 -2.82 -15.32
C ASN A 51 -9.50 -1.45 -14.65
N LYS A 52 -10.25 -0.43 -15.09
CA LYS A 52 -10.26 0.90 -14.46
C LYS A 52 -10.73 0.82 -12.99
N THR A 53 -11.85 0.14 -12.74
CA THR A 53 -12.37 -0.07 -11.38
C THR A 53 -11.41 -0.89 -10.53
N LYS A 54 -10.82 -1.96 -11.08
CA LYS A 54 -9.78 -2.76 -10.41
C LYS A 54 -8.60 -1.87 -9.99
N ASN A 55 -8.13 -1.01 -10.89
CA ASN A 55 -6.99 -0.14 -10.63
C ASN A 55 -7.30 0.89 -9.53
N TYR A 56 -8.46 1.52 -9.54
CA TYR A 56 -8.84 2.47 -8.48
C TYR A 56 -8.93 1.81 -7.09
N ARG A 57 -9.51 0.60 -7.01
CA ARG A 57 -9.52 -0.15 -5.74
C ARG A 57 -8.11 -0.50 -5.27
N ARG A 58 -7.22 -0.88 -6.19
CA ARG A 58 -5.81 -1.14 -5.88
C ARG A 58 -5.08 0.10 -5.37
N MET A 59 -5.26 1.25 -6.03
CA MET A 59 -4.62 2.52 -5.63
C MET A 59 -5.12 2.99 -4.26
N ALA A 60 -6.43 2.94 -4.02
CA ALA A 60 -7.00 3.31 -2.72
C ALA A 60 -6.48 2.40 -1.59
N ALA A 61 -6.41 1.09 -1.82
CA ALA A 61 -5.84 0.16 -0.86
C ALA A 61 -4.34 0.42 -0.63
N ALA A 62 -3.58 0.68 -1.70
CA ALA A 62 -2.15 0.96 -1.62
C ALA A 62 -1.85 2.19 -0.76
N LEU A 63 -2.60 3.28 -0.94
CA LEU A 63 -2.45 4.50 -0.14
C LEU A 63 -2.80 4.25 1.32
N LYS A 64 -3.90 3.52 1.59
CA LYS A 64 -4.33 3.21 2.96
C LYS A 64 -3.30 2.36 3.69
N THR A 65 -2.88 1.22 3.13
CA THR A 65 -1.95 0.30 3.81
C THR A 65 -0.53 0.83 3.79
N GLY A 66 -0.11 1.55 2.75
CA GLY A 66 1.16 2.25 2.70
C GLY A 66 1.28 3.29 3.82
N GLY A 67 0.26 4.13 4.01
CA GLY A 67 0.25 5.10 5.12
C GLY A 67 0.32 4.44 6.50
N VAL A 68 -0.42 3.34 6.71
CA VAL A 68 -0.41 2.59 7.98
C VAL A 68 0.97 1.99 8.25
N ASP A 69 1.57 1.31 7.27
CA ASP A 69 2.88 0.66 7.45
C ASP A 69 4.02 1.70 7.54
N ALA A 70 3.90 2.85 6.86
CA ALA A 70 4.82 3.96 6.98
C ALA A 70 4.86 4.52 8.41
N LEU A 71 3.69 4.79 9.00
CA LEU A 71 3.60 5.24 10.38
C LEU A 71 4.11 4.19 11.35
N ARG A 72 3.75 2.92 11.14
CA ARG A 72 4.18 1.82 12.01
C ARG A 72 5.71 1.68 12.04
N LEU A 73 6.37 1.63 10.88
CA LEU A 73 7.82 1.49 10.83
C LEU A 73 8.55 2.78 11.22
N GLY A 74 8.01 3.94 10.87
CA GLY A 74 8.56 5.24 11.28
C GLY A 74 8.56 5.41 12.80
N LEU A 75 7.46 5.05 13.47
CA LEU A 75 7.36 5.09 14.93
C LEU A 75 8.32 4.11 15.61
N ILE A 76 8.44 2.88 15.09
CA ILE A 76 9.41 1.90 15.61
C ILE A 76 10.83 2.43 15.46
N GLY A 77 11.16 3.03 14.31
CA GLY A 77 12.46 3.68 14.08
C GLY A 77 12.72 4.85 15.04
N LEU A 78 11.71 5.68 15.32
CA LEU A 78 11.82 6.75 16.31
C LEU A 78 12.07 6.21 17.71
N VAL A 79 11.29 5.22 18.14
CA VAL A 79 11.42 4.59 19.46
C VAL A 79 12.82 4.00 19.63
N TRP A 80 13.34 3.33 18.62
CA TRP A 80 14.69 2.78 18.64
C TRP A 80 15.75 3.87 18.90
N VAL A 81 15.71 4.96 18.12
CA VAL A 81 16.71 6.05 18.22
C VAL A 81 16.58 6.85 19.52
N VAL A 82 15.43 6.81 20.18
CA VAL A 82 15.23 7.44 21.50
C VAL A 82 15.78 6.57 22.64
N ILE A 83 15.73 5.25 22.49
CA ILE A 83 16.21 4.29 23.50
C ILE A 83 17.73 4.13 23.44
N GLU A 84 18.29 4.06 22.23
CA GLU A 84 19.74 3.94 21.98
C GLU A 84 20.51 5.24 22.29
#